data_AF-A0A837CNZ4-F1
#
_entry.id   AF-A0A837CNZ4-F1
#
_cell.length_a   1.000
_cell.length_b   1.000
_cell.length_c   1.000
_cell.angle_alpha   90.00
_cell.angle_beta   90.00
_cell.angle_gamma   90.00
#
_symmetry.space_group_name_H-M   'P 1'
#
loop_
_entity.id
_entity.type
_entity.pdbx_description
1 polymer ?
#
loop_
_entity_poly.entity_id
_entity_poly.type
_entity_poly.pdbx_seq_one_letter_code
_entity_poly.pdbx_strand_id
1 'polypeptide(L)'
;MKLLRAIALDPSDTFVFDAAAEPGEWAVSGAFRFCDQDPATLSGKARAAFRSGFLGVQSWGWSTLVQIVPATESDCRALIELLAGQLIDRFGAPDPATARTAAEEEVAFVRSLCTHPISSLIAVHRSVSDGEVRESFRRLQLRQGQGHGKAFSFMEAEDDVEPDSNVRLADMSQEPQHR
;
A
#
# COMPACT_ATOMS: atom_id res chain seq x y z
N MET A 1 3.68 5.99 -19.82
CA MET A 1 3.90 6.30 -18.39
C MET A 1 3.96 5.00 -17.60
N LYS A 2 4.00 5.06 -16.26
CA LYS A 2 4.00 3.90 -15.37
C LYS A 2 2.90 4.05 -14.32
N LEU A 3 2.26 2.96 -13.96
CA LEU A 3 1.22 2.86 -12.93
C LEU A 3 1.39 1.55 -12.15
N LEU A 4 0.53 1.32 -11.15
CA LEU A 4 0.56 0.15 -10.28
C LEU A 4 -0.59 -0.80 -10.60
N ARG A 5 -0.30 -2.11 -10.64
CA ARG A 5 -1.32 -3.16 -10.63
C ARG A 5 -1.15 -4.06 -9.42
N ALA A 6 -2.26 -4.52 -8.87
CA ALA A 6 -2.26 -5.53 -7.81
C ALA A 6 -1.58 -6.82 -8.31
N ILE A 7 -0.83 -7.48 -7.44
CA ILE A 7 -0.20 -8.77 -7.76
C ILE A 7 -0.25 -9.70 -6.55
N ALA A 8 -0.71 -10.93 -6.78
CA ALA A 8 -0.64 -11.99 -5.79
C ALA A 8 0.48 -12.96 -6.17
N LEU A 9 1.52 -13.04 -5.34
CA LEU A 9 2.60 -14.03 -5.50
C LEU A 9 2.18 -15.40 -4.97
N ASP A 10 1.22 -15.40 -4.05
CA ASP A 10 0.60 -16.54 -3.39
C ASP A 10 -0.78 -16.08 -2.85
N PRO A 11 -1.65 -16.98 -2.35
CA PRO A 11 -3.00 -16.61 -1.94
C PRO A 11 -3.09 -15.85 -0.60
N SER A 12 -1.97 -15.43 0.01
CA SER A 12 -1.92 -14.77 1.32
C SER A 12 -2.87 -13.59 1.47
N ASP A 13 -3.06 -12.77 0.44
CA ASP A 13 -3.97 -11.61 0.49
C ASP A 13 -5.40 -12.01 0.94
N THR A 14 -5.86 -13.22 0.57
CA THR A 14 -7.19 -13.75 0.97
C THR A 14 -7.29 -14.09 2.46
N PHE A 15 -6.16 -14.32 3.12
CA PHE A 15 -6.08 -14.60 4.55
C PHE A 15 -5.77 -13.33 5.36
N VAL A 16 -5.05 -12.37 4.76
CA VAL A 16 -4.62 -11.12 5.40
C VAL A 16 -5.74 -10.07 5.41
N PHE A 17 -6.56 -9.99 4.36
CA PHE A 17 -7.60 -8.98 4.21
C PHE A 17 -9.01 -9.59 4.24
N ASP A 18 -10.02 -8.75 4.51
CA ASP A 18 -11.42 -9.17 4.43
C ASP A 18 -11.87 -9.34 2.98
N ALA A 19 -11.39 -8.45 2.10
CA ALA A 19 -11.54 -8.55 0.66
C ALA A 19 -10.16 -8.36 0.02
N ALA A 20 -9.70 -9.36 -0.72
CA ALA A 20 -8.48 -9.27 -1.50
C ALA A 20 -8.78 -8.59 -2.85
N ALA A 21 -7.82 -7.83 -3.35
CA ALA A 21 -7.85 -7.30 -4.70
C ALA A 21 -7.62 -8.42 -5.72
N GLU A 22 -8.24 -8.30 -6.90
CA GLU A 22 -8.04 -9.22 -8.01
C GLU A 22 -6.66 -8.97 -8.65
N PRO A 23 -5.82 -10.00 -8.82
CA PRO A 23 -4.50 -9.83 -9.44
C PRO A 23 -4.60 -9.22 -10.84
N GLY A 24 -3.78 -8.20 -11.10
CA GLY A 24 -3.72 -7.48 -12.36
C GLY A 24 -4.71 -6.32 -12.47
N GLU A 25 -5.58 -6.07 -11.49
CA GLU A 25 -6.39 -4.85 -11.48
C GLU A 25 -5.54 -3.61 -11.16
N TRP A 26 -6.01 -2.42 -11.57
CA TRP A 26 -5.32 -1.17 -11.23
C TRP A 26 -5.36 -0.90 -9.73
N ALA A 27 -4.24 -0.45 -9.18
CA ALA A 27 -4.09 -0.22 -7.75
C ALA A 27 -3.65 1.21 -7.44
N VAL A 28 -4.15 1.74 -6.32
CA VAL A 28 -3.74 3.02 -5.74
C VAL A 28 -3.30 2.85 -4.29
N SER A 29 -2.79 3.90 -3.65
CA SER A 29 -2.43 3.80 -2.23
C SER A 29 -3.67 3.44 -1.41
N GLY A 30 -4.74 4.23 -1.56
CA GLY A 30 -6.02 3.96 -0.88
C GLY A 30 -6.02 4.39 0.59
N ALA A 31 -5.03 5.18 1.03
CA ALA A 31 -4.96 5.71 2.39
C ALA A 31 -6.22 6.51 2.78
N PHE A 32 -6.83 7.19 1.82
CA PHE A 32 -8.09 7.92 2.00
C PHE A 32 -9.22 7.05 2.57
N ARG A 33 -9.18 5.71 2.41
CA ARG A 33 -10.20 4.83 2.99
C ARG A 33 -10.22 4.80 4.51
N PHE A 34 -9.19 5.34 5.14
CA PHE A 34 -9.04 5.40 6.59
C PHE A 34 -9.22 6.82 7.14
N CYS A 35 -9.60 7.82 6.32
CA CYS A 35 -9.69 9.22 6.77
C CYS A 35 -10.70 9.47 7.89
N ASP A 36 -11.80 8.72 7.91
CA ASP A 36 -12.86 8.84 8.92
C ASP A 36 -12.73 7.85 10.09
N GLN A 37 -11.60 7.14 10.15
CA GLN A 37 -11.34 6.11 11.16
C GLN A 37 -10.13 6.50 12.00
N ASP A 38 -10.20 6.26 13.31
CA ASP A 38 -9.00 6.35 14.15
C ASP A 38 -8.14 5.09 13.93
N PRO A 39 -6.95 5.19 13.31
CA PRO A 39 -6.14 4.02 13.03
C PRO A 39 -5.65 3.31 14.29
N ALA A 40 -5.63 3.98 15.45
CA ALA A 40 -5.28 3.37 16.74
C ALA A 40 -6.34 2.37 17.22
N THR A 41 -7.58 2.51 16.76
CA THR A 41 -8.70 1.61 17.11
C THR A 41 -8.82 0.39 16.19
N LEU A 42 -8.12 0.41 15.05
CA LEU A 42 -8.17 -0.69 14.08
C LEU A 42 -7.55 -1.96 14.66
N SER A 43 -8.21 -3.10 14.42
CA SER A 43 -7.73 -4.42 14.82
C SER A 43 -7.91 -5.45 13.71
N GLY A 44 -7.26 -6.62 13.86
CA GLY A 44 -7.36 -7.72 12.91
C GLY A 44 -7.05 -7.34 11.46
N LYS A 45 -7.90 -7.79 10.54
CA LYS A 45 -7.76 -7.58 9.09
C LYS A 45 -7.88 -6.11 8.67
N ALA A 46 -8.69 -5.31 9.39
CA ALA A 46 -8.79 -3.87 9.14
C ALA A 46 -7.46 -3.15 9.45
N ARG A 47 -6.78 -3.52 10.55
CA ARG A 47 -5.44 -3.02 10.86
C ARG A 47 -4.41 -3.48 9.84
N ALA A 48 -4.51 -4.71 9.34
CA ALA A 48 -3.64 -5.21 8.28
C ALA A 48 -3.81 -4.41 6.99
N ALA A 49 -5.05 -4.15 6.56
CA ALA A 49 -5.36 -3.30 5.42
C ALA A 49 -4.78 -1.89 5.55
N PHE A 50 -4.96 -1.24 6.71
CA PHE A 50 -4.36 0.06 6.98
C PHE A 50 -2.84 0.02 6.83
N ARG A 51 -2.19 -0.91 7.54
CA ARG A 51 -0.73 -0.96 7.62
C ARG A 51 -0.04 -1.31 6.31
N SER A 52 -0.64 -2.13 5.45
CA SER A 52 0.09 -2.69 4.29
C SER A 52 -0.75 -2.94 3.05
N GLY A 53 -1.97 -2.43 2.96
CA GLY A 53 -2.84 -2.63 1.80
C GLY A 53 -2.72 -1.52 0.76
N PHE A 54 -2.48 -1.88 -0.49
CA PHE A 54 -2.86 -1.08 -1.65
C PHE A 54 -4.30 -1.39 -2.05
N LEU A 55 -5.03 -0.39 -2.51
CA LEU A 55 -6.42 -0.54 -2.92
C LEU A 55 -6.53 -0.93 -4.38
N GLY A 56 -7.13 -2.08 -4.68
CA GLY A 56 -7.59 -2.43 -6.02
C GLY A 56 -8.86 -1.66 -6.37
N VAL A 57 -8.83 -0.88 -7.45
CA VAL A 57 -9.89 0.10 -7.74
C VAL A 57 -11.17 -0.56 -8.28
N GLN A 58 -11.06 -1.71 -8.94
CA GLN A 58 -12.23 -2.39 -9.54
C GLN A 58 -12.96 -3.22 -8.49
N SER A 59 -12.24 -4.01 -7.70
CA SER A 59 -12.79 -4.87 -6.65
C SER A 59 -13.09 -4.13 -5.34
N TRP A 60 -12.43 -2.99 -5.11
CA TRP A 60 -12.37 -2.32 -3.81
C TRP A 60 -11.71 -3.16 -2.70
N GLY A 61 -10.97 -4.19 -3.09
CA GLY A 61 -10.19 -5.07 -2.22
C GLY A 61 -8.77 -4.56 -1.98
N TRP A 62 -8.03 -5.28 -1.14
CA TRP A 62 -6.68 -4.93 -0.75
C TRP A 62 -5.66 -5.91 -1.33
N SER A 63 -4.49 -5.40 -1.73
CA SER A 63 -3.33 -6.23 -2.03
C SER A 63 -2.14 -5.83 -1.17
N THR A 64 -1.36 -6.82 -0.71
CA THR A 64 -0.13 -6.54 0.04
C THR A 64 0.96 -5.97 -0.84
N LEU A 65 0.94 -6.30 -2.13
CA LEU A 65 1.95 -5.95 -3.11
C LEU A 65 1.34 -5.42 -4.39
N VAL A 66 2.04 -4.50 -5.01
CA VAL A 66 1.72 -4.01 -6.35
C VAL A 66 2.95 -4.06 -7.22
N GLN A 67 2.75 -4.16 -8.52
CA GLN A 67 3.80 -4.15 -9.52
C GLN A 67 3.74 -2.88 -10.35
N ILE A 68 4.91 -2.28 -10.61
CA ILE A 68 5.04 -1.19 -11.59
C ILE A 68 4.88 -1.76 -12.99
N VAL A 69 3.87 -1.29 -13.73
CA VAL A 69 3.57 -1.72 -15.11
C VAL A 69 3.57 -0.53 -16.07
N PRO A 70 3.86 -0.76 -17.38
CA PRO A 70 3.67 0.28 -18.38
C PRO A 70 2.19 0.63 -18.50
N ALA A 71 1.89 1.91 -18.72
CA ALA A 71 0.54 2.42 -18.92
C ALA A 71 0.50 3.48 -20.03
N THR A 72 -0.62 3.54 -20.73
CA THR A 72 -0.95 4.58 -21.71
C THR A 72 -1.73 5.73 -21.04
N GLU A 73 -1.89 6.84 -21.76
CA GLU A 73 -2.71 7.97 -21.28
C GLU A 73 -4.18 7.57 -21.16
N SER A 74 -4.64 6.69 -22.05
CA SER A 74 -5.99 6.13 -21.99
C SER A 74 -6.19 5.26 -20.75
N ASP A 75 -5.19 4.47 -20.37
CA ASP A 75 -5.22 3.68 -19.13
C ASP A 75 -5.31 4.59 -17.90
N CYS A 76 -4.48 5.64 -17.86
CA CYS A 76 -4.48 6.61 -16.76
C CYS A 76 -5.85 7.28 -16.63
N ARG A 77 -6.44 7.72 -17.75
CA ARG A 77 -7.77 8.33 -17.76
C ARG A 77 -8.85 7.35 -17.30
N ALA A 78 -8.83 6.12 -17.79
CA ALA A 78 -9.78 5.09 -17.39
C ALA A 78 -9.70 4.79 -15.89
N LEU A 79 -8.49 4.75 -15.32
CA LEU A 79 -8.28 4.59 -13.88
C LEU A 79 -8.87 5.76 -13.08
N ILE A 80 -8.66 7.01 -13.53
CA ILE A 80 -9.22 8.20 -12.90
C ILE A 80 -10.75 8.15 -12.91
N GLU A 81 -11.38 7.88 -14.07
CA GLU A 81 -12.84 7.80 -14.14
C GLU A 81 -13.40 6.69 -13.24
N LEU A 82 -12.74 5.53 -13.23
CA LEU A 82 -13.16 4.41 -12.40
C LEU A 82 -13.07 4.76 -10.90
N LEU A 83 -11.95 5.33 -10.47
CA LEU A 83 -11.76 5.74 -9.07
C LEU A 83 -12.76 6.84 -8.68
N ALA A 84 -12.99 7.83 -9.55
CA ALA A 84 -13.98 8.87 -9.31
C ALA A 84 -15.39 8.29 -9.13
N GLY A 85 -15.79 7.32 -9.98
CA GLY A 85 -17.06 6.60 -9.82
C GLY A 85 -17.16 5.90 -8.47
N GLN A 86 -16.10 5.19 -8.05
CA GLN A 86 -16.09 4.52 -6.74
C GLN A 86 -16.14 5.52 -5.57
N LEU A 87 -15.51 6.69 -5.68
CA LEU A 87 -15.59 7.74 -4.66
C LEU A 87 -17.02 8.29 -4.52
N ILE A 88 -17.75 8.45 -5.62
CA ILE A 88 -19.17 8.83 -5.56
C ILE A 88 -19.97 7.70 -4.89
N ASP A 89 -19.84 6.47 -5.38
CA ASP A 89 -20.67 5.34 -4.94
C ASP A 89 -20.41 4.92 -3.48
N ARG A 90 -19.16 5.07 -3.00
CA ARG A 90 -18.72 4.55 -1.69
C ARG A 90 -18.50 5.63 -0.64
N PHE A 91 -18.09 6.82 -1.06
CA PHE A 91 -17.76 7.94 -0.16
C PHE A 91 -18.75 9.10 -0.27
N GLY A 92 -19.73 9.02 -1.19
CA GLY A 92 -20.77 10.04 -1.31
C GLY A 92 -20.21 11.39 -1.74
N ALA A 93 -19.19 11.40 -2.61
CA ALA A 93 -18.62 12.63 -3.13
C ALA A 93 -19.74 13.57 -3.65
N PRO A 94 -19.69 14.87 -3.31
CA PRO A 94 -20.83 15.77 -3.46
C PRO A 94 -21.23 15.99 -4.92
N ASP A 95 -20.26 15.93 -5.83
CA ASP A 95 -20.46 16.05 -7.26
C ASP A 95 -19.35 15.33 -8.05
N PRO A 96 -19.60 15.01 -9.34
CA PRO A 96 -18.63 14.29 -10.15
C PRO A 96 -17.30 15.03 -10.39
N ALA A 97 -17.28 16.36 -10.41
CA ALA A 97 -16.05 17.12 -10.62
C ALA A 97 -15.15 17.03 -9.39
N THR A 98 -15.71 17.14 -8.18
CA THR A 98 -14.98 16.93 -6.93
C THR A 98 -14.41 15.50 -6.84
N ALA A 99 -15.21 14.49 -7.17
CA ALA A 99 -14.74 13.10 -7.19
C ALA A 99 -13.60 12.87 -8.19
N ARG A 100 -13.70 13.49 -9.37
CA ARG A 100 -12.66 13.44 -10.40
C ARG A 100 -11.36 14.07 -9.93
N THR A 101 -11.40 15.26 -9.33
CA THR A 101 -10.21 15.93 -8.82
C THR A 101 -9.50 15.07 -7.77
N ALA A 102 -10.23 14.50 -6.82
CA ALA A 102 -9.65 13.61 -5.80
C ALA A 102 -9.03 12.35 -6.44
N ALA A 103 -9.68 11.76 -7.45
CA ALA A 103 -9.13 10.63 -8.19
C ALA A 103 -7.87 11.00 -8.99
N GLU A 104 -7.82 12.20 -9.58
CA GLU A 104 -6.65 12.71 -10.30
C GLU A 104 -5.46 12.90 -9.36
N GLU A 105 -5.68 13.45 -8.16
CA GLU A 105 -4.65 13.60 -7.12
C GLU A 105 -4.08 12.26 -6.67
N GLU A 106 -4.96 11.28 -6.36
CA GLU A 106 -4.54 9.95 -5.95
C GLU A 106 -3.75 9.23 -7.05
N VAL A 107 -4.21 9.31 -8.30
CA VAL A 107 -3.50 8.70 -9.45
C VAL A 107 -2.18 9.42 -9.75
N ALA A 108 -2.13 10.75 -9.59
CA ALA A 108 -0.88 11.52 -9.72
C ALA A 108 0.13 11.12 -8.64
N PHE A 109 -0.33 10.93 -7.40
CA PHE A 109 0.51 10.41 -6.32
C PHE A 109 1.07 9.03 -6.66
N VAL A 110 0.23 8.08 -7.09
CA VAL A 110 0.67 6.75 -7.55
C VAL A 110 1.71 6.83 -8.65
N ARG A 111 1.55 7.75 -9.61
CA ARG A 111 2.54 7.97 -10.68
C ARG A 111 3.88 8.45 -10.12
N SER A 112 3.89 9.31 -9.10
CA SER A 112 5.11 9.77 -8.45
C SER A 112 5.87 8.65 -7.72
N LEU A 113 5.17 7.61 -7.25
CA LEU A 113 5.78 6.42 -6.64
C LEU A 113 6.47 5.51 -7.68
N CYS A 114 6.14 5.62 -8.96
CA CYS A 114 6.62 4.73 -10.00
C CYS A 114 8.02 5.12 -10.55
N THR A 115 8.97 5.40 -9.66
CA THR A 115 10.35 5.81 -10.01
C THR A 115 11.20 4.62 -10.50
N HIS A 116 10.97 3.43 -9.94
CA HIS A 116 11.74 2.22 -10.24
C HIS A 116 11.37 1.60 -11.61
N PRO A 117 12.17 0.64 -12.12
CA PRO A 117 11.90 -0.05 -13.39
C PRO A 117 10.55 -0.77 -13.42
N ILE A 118 10.05 -1.04 -14.63
CA ILE A 118 8.91 -1.94 -14.85
C ILE A 118 9.19 -3.30 -14.19
N SER A 119 8.13 -3.93 -13.71
CA SER A 119 8.13 -5.20 -12.97
C SER A 119 8.67 -5.12 -11.54
N SER A 120 9.08 -3.94 -11.06
CA SER A 120 9.42 -3.75 -9.64
C SER A 120 8.19 -3.96 -8.77
N LEU A 121 8.36 -4.70 -7.68
CA LEU A 121 7.33 -4.90 -6.66
C LEU A 121 7.45 -3.84 -5.59
N ILE A 122 6.33 -3.24 -5.20
CA ILE A 122 6.25 -2.20 -4.19
C ILE A 122 5.34 -2.68 -3.06
N ALA A 123 5.79 -2.45 -1.83
CA ALA A 123 5.00 -2.61 -0.62
C ALA A 123 4.79 -1.24 0.04
N VAL A 124 3.64 -1.04 0.66
CA VAL A 124 3.36 0.15 1.49
C VAL A 124 3.45 -0.24 2.96
N HIS A 125 3.92 0.69 3.77
CA HIS A 125 3.77 0.65 5.22
C HIS A 125 3.12 1.94 5.68
N ARG A 126 2.08 1.83 6.50
CA ARG A 126 1.44 2.98 7.15
C ARG A 126 1.59 2.91 8.65
N SER A 127 1.88 4.06 9.23
CA SER A 127 1.88 4.29 10.67
C SER A 127 1.18 5.61 10.98
N VAL A 128 0.79 5.77 12.25
CA VAL A 128 0.34 7.07 12.75
C VAL A 128 1.48 7.65 13.58
N SER A 129 1.88 8.88 13.27
CA SER A 129 2.80 9.66 14.08
C SER A 129 2.23 11.06 14.22
N ASP A 130 2.16 11.55 15.45
CA ASP A 130 1.69 12.91 15.75
C ASP A 130 0.26 13.21 15.26
N GLY A 131 -0.58 12.17 15.17
CA GLY A 131 -1.96 12.28 14.67
C GLY A 131 -2.09 12.25 13.14
N GLU A 132 -0.98 12.18 12.40
CA GLU A 132 -0.97 12.09 10.94
C GLU A 132 -0.60 10.68 10.48
N VAL A 133 -1.20 10.27 9.35
CA VAL A 133 -0.82 9.02 8.67
C VAL A 133 0.47 9.25 7.89
N ARG A 134 1.51 8.49 8.22
CA ARG A 134 2.75 8.46 7.44
C ARG A 134 2.79 7.19 6.60
N GLU A 135 3.13 7.37 5.33
CA GLU A 135 3.26 6.28 4.35
C GLU A 135 4.70 6.13 3.90
N SER A 136 5.23 4.91 3.98
CA SER A 136 6.54 4.53 3.47
C SER A 136 6.36 3.49 2.36
N PHE A 137 6.89 3.77 1.18
CA PHE A 137 6.83 2.87 0.02
C PHE A 137 8.20 2.27 -0.20
N ARG A 138 8.27 0.95 -0.24
CA ARG A 138 9.54 0.23 -0.39
C ARG A 138 9.49 -0.72 -1.58
N ARG A 139 10.58 -0.78 -2.31
CA ARG A 139 10.76 -1.78 -3.37
C ARG A 139 11.19 -3.10 -2.75
N LEU A 140 10.62 -4.19 -3.25
CA LEU A 140 11.06 -5.54 -2.93
C LEU A 140 11.94 -6.08 -4.04
N GLN A 141 13.13 -6.54 -3.69
CA GLN A 141 14.04 -7.22 -4.59
C GLN A 141 13.91 -8.73 -4.40
N LEU A 142 13.61 -9.44 -5.48
CA LEU A 142 13.69 -10.90 -5.45
C LEU A 142 15.17 -11.30 -5.50
N ARG A 143 15.68 -11.97 -4.45
CA ARG A 143 17.05 -12.49 -4.46
C ARG A 143 17.20 -13.55 -5.56
N GLN A 144 17.87 -13.16 -6.64
CA GLN A 144 18.39 -14.08 -7.65
C GLN A 144 19.58 -14.84 -7.03
N GLY A 145 19.39 -16.09 -6.59
CA GLY A 145 20.54 -16.88 -6.10
C GLY A 145 20.31 -18.08 -5.18
N GLN A 146 19.08 -18.45 -4.80
CA GLN A 146 18.86 -19.72 -4.10
C GLN A 146 17.82 -20.56 -4.83
N GLY A 147 18.34 -21.44 -5.69
CA GLY A 147 17.59 -22.57 -6.20
C GLY A 147 17.14 -23.49 -5.05
N HIS A 148 16.04 -24.18 -5.34
CA HIS A 148 15.37 -25.24 -4.59
C HIS A 148 14.30 -24.77 -3.60
N GLY A 149 13.06 -25.16 -3.93
CA GLY A 149 11.84 -24.71 -3.30
C GLY A 149 11.80 -24.88 -1.79
N LYS A 150 11.58 -23.77 -1.10
CA LYS A 150 10.89 -23.69 0.19
C LYS A 150 10.14 -22.36 0.20
N ALA A 151 8.90 -22.39 0.69
CA ALA A 151 7.89 -21.33 0.63
C ALA A 151 8.20 -20.03 1.41
N PHE A 152 9.47 -19.68 1.59
CA PHE A 152 9.89 -18.48 2.31
C PHE A 152 11.15 -17.89 1.63
N SER A 153 10.96 -17.23 0.49
CA SER A 153 11.97 -16.33 -0.05
C SER A 153 11.91 -15.03 0.74
N PHE A 154 12.94 -14.75 1.54
CA PHE A 154 13.09 -13.48 2.24
C PHE A 154 13.30 -12.36 1.20
N MET A 155 12.31 -11.47 1.08
CA MET A 155 12.43 -10.24 0.30
C MET A 155 13.17 -9.21 1.14
N GLU A 156 14.29 -8.73 0.61
CA GLU A 156 15.03 -7.61 1.19
C GLU A 156 14.34 -6.32 0.72
N ALA A 157 13.95 -5.50 1.70
CA ALA A 157 13.48 -4.15 1.45
C ALA A 157 14.71 -3.25 1.26
N GLU A 158 14.77 -2.52 0.15
CA GLU A 158 15.67 -1.37 0.05
C GLU A 158 14.95 -0.18 0.70
N ASP A 159 15.45 0.27 1.85
CA ASP A 159 14.97 1.47 2.53
C ASP A 159 15.59 2.71 1.84
N ASP A 160 14.78 3.45 1.06
CA ASP A 160 15.15 4.77 0.51
C ASP A 160 14.91 5.91 1.52
N VAL A 161 14.70 5.59 2.80
CA VAL A 161 14.57 6.56 3.89
C VAL A 161 15.37 6.02 5.07
N GLU A 162 16.40 6.76 5.50
CA GLU A 162 17.11 6.41 6.74
C GLU A 162 16.10 6.28 7.88
N PRO A 163 16.10 5.18 8.65
CA PRO A 163 15.30 5.11 9.85
C PRO A 163 15.81 6.18 10.80
N ASP A 164 14.91 7.02 11.31
CA ASP A 164 15.21 7.96 12.40
C ASP A 164 15.58 7.12 13.64
N SER A 165 16.87 6.80 13.76
CA SER A 165 17.41 5.90 14.75
C SER A 165 17.60 6.66 16.06
N ASN A 166 16.52 6.76 16.84
CA ASN A 166 16.59 7.14 18.25
C ASN A 166 16.07 6.04 19.17
N VAL A 167 16.45 4.79 18.89
CA VAL A 167 16.36 3.72 19.90
C VAL A 167 17.73 3.57 20.58
N ARG A 168 17.90 4.25 21.72
CA ARG A 168 19.03 4.00 22.62
C ARG A 168 18.81 2.68 23.35
N LEU A 169 19.40 1.61 22.83
CA LEU A 169 19.41 0.26 23.42
C LEU A 169 20.09 0.16 24.82
N ALA A 170 20.55 1.27 25.40
CA ALA A 170 21.24 1.30 26.68
C ALA A 170 20.31 1.34 27.91
N ASP A 171 19.00 1.59 27.74
CA ASP A 171 18.05 1.74 28.87
C ASP A 171 17.28 0.46 29.23
N MET A 172 17.57 -0.68 28.59
CA MET A 172 16.82 -1.93 28.80
C MET A 172 17.45 -2.92 29.80
N SER A 173 18.48 -2.52 30.54
CA SER A 173 19.24 -3.42 31.43
C SER A 173 19.30 -2.93 32.88
N GLN A 174 18.17 -2.57 33.49
CA GLN A 174 18.07 -2.50 34.96
C GLN A 174 16.89 -3.36 35.44
N GLU A 175 17.20 -4.58 35.88
CA GLU A 175 16.30 -5.41 36.69
C GLU A 175 16.03 -4.74 38.05
N PRO A 176 14.78 -4.76 38.56
CA PRO A 176 14.49 -4.27 39.89
C PRO A 176 14.91 -5.33 40.94
N GLN A 177 15.94 -5.03 41.72
CA GLN A 177 16.21 -5.74 42.97
C GLN A 177 15.13 -5.38 44.00
N HIS A 178 14.21 -6.30 44.24
CA HIS A 178 13.29 -6.23 45.38
C HIS A 178 14.06 -6.40 46.71
N ARG A 179 13.81 -5.49 47.64
CA ARG A 179 14.08 -5.63 49.08
C ARG A 179 12.77 -5.83 49.81
#